data_AF-A0A419QIQ6-F1
#
_entry.id   AF-A0A419QIQ6-F1
#
_cell.length_a   1.000
_cell.length_b   1.000
_cell.length_c   1.000
_cell.angle_alpha   90.00
_cell.angle_beta   90.00
_cell.angle_gamma   90.00
#
_symmetry.space_group_name_H-M   'P 1'
#
loop_
_entity.id
_entity.type
_entity.pdbx_description
1 polymer ?
#
loop_
_entity_poly.entity_id
_entity_poly.type
_entity_poly.pdbx_seq_one_letter_code
_entity_poly.pdbx_strand_id
1 'polypeptide(L)'
;MVEVILATTEQIPGREIVEVLGVVSASVAMARWFGADLMAGIRDFFGGRVKEYEKLMRNATDEVFKKLAEEAKKMGANAVVGIKMFSPEIGGERRIGEVVAYGTAVKLKEI
;
A
#
# COMPACT_ATOMS: atom_id res chain seq x y z
N MET A 1 16.36 -14.80 -0.37
CA MET A 1 15.50 -13.98 0.52
C MET A 1 14.09 -14.51 0.38
N VAL A 2 13.41 -14.84 1.49
CA VAL A 2 12.01 -15.29 1.45
C VAL A 2 11.13 -14.08 1.13
N GLU A 3 10.33 -14.19 0.08
CA GLU A 3 9.35 -13.19 -0.33
C GLU A 3 8.15 -13.29 0.64
N VAL A 4 7.71 -12.16 1.19
CA VAL A 4 6.49 -12.13 2.02
C VAL A 4 5.29 -12.07 1.08
N ILE A 5 4.39 -13.04 1.20
CA ILE A 5 3.17 -13.05 0.38
C ILE A 5 2.21 -11.98 0.91
N LEU A 6 1.69 -11.13 0.02
CA LEU A 6 0.70 -10.12 0.35
C LEU A 6 -0.63 -10.49 -0.30
N ALA A 7 -1.69 -10.62 0.49
CA ALA A 7 -3.01 -10.99 0.00
C ALA A 7 -4.12 -10.15 0.65
N THR A 8 -5.12 -9.78 -0.15
CA THR A 8 -6.35 -9.16 0.35
C THR A 8 -7.33 -10.21 0.89
N THR A 9 -7.15 -11.49 0.56
CA THR A 9 -7.91 -12.61 1.12
C THR A 9 -7.41 -12.97 2.51
N GLU A 10 -8.27 -13.56 3.34
CA GLU A 10 -7.90 -14.00 4.70
C GLU A 10 -7.08 -15.31 4.71
N GLN A 11 -7.18 -16.09 3.63
CA GLN A 11 -6.46 -17.36 3.46
C GLN A 11 -5.76 -17.41 2.10
N ILE A 12 -4.74 -18.27 1.99
CA ILE A 12 -4.00 -18.51 0.75
C ILE A 12 -4.20 -19.98 0.34
N PRO A 13 -4.78 -20.25 -0.86
CA PRO A 13 -4.97 -21.62 -1.33
C PRO A 13 -3.67 -22.44 -1.33
N GLY A 14 -3.74 -23.69 -0.90
CA GLY A 14 -2.59 -24.60 -0.82
C GLY A 14 -1.65 -24.35 0.35
N ARG A 15 -1.94 -23.38 1.22
CA ARG A 15 -1.15 -23.08 2.43
C ARG A 15 -2.03 -23.01 3.67
N GLU A 16 -1.46 -23.39 4.80
CA GLU A 16 -2.10 -23.30 6.11
C GLU A 16 -1.45 -22.19 6.96
N ILE A 17 -2.25 -21.40 7.67
CA ILE A 17 -1.77 -20.45 8.69
C ILE A 17 -1.41 -21.22 9.95
N VAL A 18 -0.12 -21.30 10.27
CA VAL A 18 0.38 -22.02 11.46
C VAL A 18 0.61 -21.11 12.66
N GLU A 19 0.72 -19.80 12.44
CA GLU A 19 0.91 -18.81 13.51
C GLU A 19 0.39 -17.44 13.07
N VAL A 20 -0.32 -16.74 13.97
CA VAL A 20 -0.75 -15.35 13.80
C VAL A 20 0.14 -14.46 14.66
N LEU A 21 0.86 -13.53 14.03
CA LEU A 21 1.85 -12.69 14.69
C LEU A 21 1.30 -11.32 15.08
N GLY A 22 0.10 -10.97 14.59
CA GLY A 22 -0.62 -9.75 14.94
C GLY A 22 -0.88 -8.84 13.75
N VAL A 23 -1.35 -7.63 14.04
CA VAL A 23 -1.61 -6.60 13.03
C VAL A 23 -0.30 -5.96 12.60
N VAL A 24 -0.14 -5.73 11.31
CA VAL A 24 0.97 -4.97 10.73
C VAL A 24 0.40 -3.84 9.86
N SER A 25 1.07 -2.68 9.87
CA SER A 25 0.68 -1.52 9.08
C SER A 25 1.90 -0.79 8.54
N ALA A 26 1.69 -0.03 7.46
CA ALA A 26 2.67 0.86 6.87
C ALA A 26 1.97 2.07 6.24
N SER A 27 2.67 3.19 6.15
CA SER A 27 2.19 4.36 5.42
C SER A 27 3.28 5.08 4.62
N VAL A 28 2.82 5.78 3.58
CA VAL A 28 3.65 6.60 2.69
C VAL A 28 2.94 7.93 2.48
N ALA A 29 3.59 9.03 2.87
CA ALA A 29 3.13 10.37 2.60
C ALA A 29 3.61 10.83 1.22
N MET A 30 2.74 11.51 0.47
CA MET A 30 3.04 12.06 -0.85
C MET A 30 2.65 13.54 -0.92
N ALA A 31 3.58 14.38 -1.37
CA ALA A 31 3.29 15.79 -1.61
C ALA A 31 2.45 15.92 -2.89
N ARG A 32 1.22 16.47 -2.78
CA ARG A 32 0.36 16.70 -3.96
C ARG A 32 0.71 17.98 -4.74
N TRP A 33 1.74 18.71 -4.33
CA TRP A 33 2.24 19.90 -5.04
C TRP A 33 2.53 19.60 -6.52
N PHE A 34 2.95 18.38 -6.84
CA PHE A 34 3.21 17.94 -8.22
C PHE A 34 1.94 17.72 -9.07
N GLY A 35 0.76 17.59 -8.46
CA GLY A 35 -0.50 17.32 -9.17
C GLY A 35 -1.34 18.57 -9.47
N ALA A 36 -1.27 19.60 -8.63
CA ALA A 36 -2.13 20.77 -8.74
C ALA A 36 -1.74 21.72 -9.90
N ASP A 37 -0.44 21.99 -10.07
CA ASP A 37 0.05 22.82 -11.19
C ASP A 37 -0.09 22.09 -12.53
N LEU A 38 -0.06 20.75 -12.51
CA LEU A 38 -0.23 19.92 -13.68
C LEU A 38 -1.71 19.77 -14.11
N MET A 39 -2.63 19.71 -13.14
CA MET A 39 -4.09 19.78 -13.35
C MET A 39 -4.56 21.14 -13.89
N ALA A 40 -3.81 22.22 -13.62
CA ALA A 40 -4.10 23.53 -14.18
C ALA A 40 -3.82 23.61 -15.69
N GLY A 41 -2.83 22.85 -16.20
CA GLY A 41 -2.44 22.85 -17.62
C GLY A 41 -3.06 21.74 -18.50
N ILE A 42 -3.57 20.64 -17.91
CA ILE A 42 -4.04 19.45 -18.67
C ILE A 42 -5.55 19.44 -18.93
N ARG A 43 -6.32 20.35 -18.33
CA ARG A 43 -7.78 20.39 -18.45
C ARG A 43 -8.29 20.51 -19.89
N ASP A 44 -7.48 20.98 -20.84
CA ASP A 44 -7.95 21.35 -22.17
C ASP A 44 -7.72 20.33 -23.30
N PHE A 45 -6.95 19.23 -23.14
CA PHE A 45 -6.54 18.45 -24.33
C PHE A 45 -6.88 16.95 -24.37
N PHE A 46 -7.00 16.23 -23.24
CA PHE A 46 -7.26 14.77 -23.28
C PHE A 46 -8.04 14.24 -22.06
N GLY A 47 -9.37 14.40 -22.05
CA GLY A 47 -10.30 13.47 -21.39
C GLY A 47 -10.19 13.23 -19.87
N GLY A 48 -9.50 14.10 -19.11
CA GLY A 48 -9.63 14.14 -17.65
C GLY A 48 -8.76 13.19 -16.81
N ARG A 49 -7.76 12.49 -17.40
CA ARG A 49 -6.76 11.71 -16.64
C ARG A 49 -5.49 12.53 -16.38
N VAL A 50 -4.94 12.44 -15.18
CA VAL A 50 -3.71 13.14 -14.78
C VAL A 50 -2.60 12.11 -14.59
N LYS A 51 -1.86 11.83 -15.68
CA LYS A 51 -0.89 10.73 -15.76
C LYS A 51 0.16 10.75 -14.64
N GLU A 52 0.60 11.94 -14.26
CA GLU A 52 1.62 12.17 -13.25
C GLU A 52 1.07 11.91 -11.84
N TYR A 53 -0.21 12.22 -11.62
CA TYR A 53 -0.89 11.86 -10.38
C TYR A 53 -1.09 10.34 -10.29
N GLU A 54 -1.47 9.67 -11.38
CA GLU A 54 -1.55 8.21 -11.43
C GLU A 54 -0.18 7.57 -11.15
N LYS A 55 0.89 8.12 -11.73
CA LYS A 55 2.27 7.68 -11.47
C LYS A 55 2.66 7.87 -10.00
N LEU A 56 2.32 9.00 -9.40
CA LEU A 56 2.56 9.29 -7.98
C LEU A 56 1.85 8.27 -7.07
N MET A 57 0.55 8.03 -7.32
CA MET A 57 -0.25 7.07 -6.55
C MET A 57 0.27 5.63 -6.69
N ARG A 58 0.70 5.25 -7.89
CA ARG A 58 1.30 3.94 -8.13
C ARG A 58 2.59 3.76 -7.35
N ASN A 59 3.50 4.74 -7.41
CA ASN A 59 4.75 4.71 -6.66
C ASN A 59 4.50 4.63 -5.14
N ALA A 60 3.54 5.39 -4.62
CA ALA A 60 3.18 5.35 -3.21
C ALA A 60 2.60 3.99 -2.79
N THR A 61 1.83 3.35 -3.68
CA THR A 61 1.27 2.01 -3.45
C THR A 61 2.37 0.94 -3.45
N ASP A 62 3.30 1.00 -4.40
CA ASP A 62 4.43 0.07 -4.46
C ASP A 62 5.33 0.22 -3.21
N GLU A 63 5.57 1.46 -2.77
CA GLU A 63 6.35 1.74 -1.57
C GLU A 63 5.64 1.27 -0.29
N VAL A 64 4.32 1.48 -0.16
CA VAL A 64 3.60 1.05 1.05
C VAL A 64 3.61 -0.46 1.21
N PHE A 65 3.45 -1.22 0.12
CA PHE A 65 3.51 -2.68 0.18
C PHE A 65 4.90 -3.20 0.50
N LYS A 66 5.95 -2.54 -0.04
CA LYS A 66 7.32 -2.86 0.33
C LYS A 66 7.55 -2.67 1.83
N LYS A 67 7.13 -1.54 2.40
CA LYS A 67 7.23 -1.28 3.85
C LYS A 67 6.40 -2.26 4.67
N LEU A 68 5.18 -2.57 4.25
CA LEU A 68 4.31 -3.54 4.92
C LEU A 68 4.97 -4.93 5.00
N ALA A 69 5.59 -5.38 3.89
CA ALA A 69 6.35 -6.61 3.85
C ALA A 69 7.60 -6.57 4.75
N GLU A 70 8.31 -5.44 4.80
CA GLU A 70 9.46 -5.25 5.69
C GLU A 70 9.06 -5.30 7.17
N GLU A 71 7.97 -4.65 7.58
CA GLU A 71 7.44 -4.73 8.95
C GLU A 71 7.01 -6.16 9.30
N ALA A 72 6.32 -6.85 8.38
CA ALA A 72 5.93 -8.24 8.57
C ALA A 72 7.16 -9.16 8.76
N LYS A 73 8.24 -8.93 7.98
CA LYS A 73 9.51 -9.66 8.15
C LYS A 73 10.13 -9.45 9.53
N LYS A 74 10.08 -8.23 10.08
CA LYS A 74 10.59 -7.94 11.44
C LYS A 74 9.84 -8.74 12.52
N MET A 75 8.56 -9.04 12.28
CA MET A 75 7.75 -9.90 13.15
C MET A 75 8.02 -11.40 12.95
N GLY A 76 8.84 -11.79 11.96
CA GLY A 76 9.08 -13.18 11.58
C GLY A 76 7.98 -13.79 10.72
N ALA A 77 7.12 -12.97 10.11
CA ALA A 77 6.06 -13.41 9.22
C ALA A 77 6.61 -13.76 7.82
N ASN A 78 5.93 -14.67 7.14
CA ASN A 78 6.16 -14.96 5.72
C ASN A 78 4.95 -14.58 4.84
N ALA A 79 3.86 -14.09 5.43
CA ALA A 79 2.74 -13.52 4.71
C ALA A 79 2.01 -12.43 5.50
N VAL A 80 1.30 -11.57 4.78
CA VAL A 80 0.29 -10.66 5.30
C VAL A 80 -1.03 -10.92 4.57
N VAL A 81 -2.06 -11.30 5.32
CA VAL A 81 -3.40 -11.61 4.80
C VAL A 81 -4.42 -10.55 5.21
N GLY A 82 -5.57 -10.53 4.55
CA GLY A 82 -6.66 -9.60 4.86
C GLY A 82 -6.27 -8.13 4.66
N ILE A 83 -5.36 -7.87 3.71
CA ILE A 83 -4.84 -6.52 3.49
C ILE A 83 -5.97 -5.57 3.10
N LYS A 84 -5.99 -4.41 3.77
CA LYS A 84 -6.81 -3.26 3.43
C LYS A 84 -5.91 -2.05 3.19
N MET A 85 -6.31 -1.22 2.23
CA MET A 85 -5.60 0.01 1.89
C MET A 85 -6.58 1.17 1.83
N PHE A 86 -6.17 2.31 2.34
CA PHE A 86 -6.93 3.55 2.24
C PHE A 86 -5.97 4.73 2.01
N SER A 87 -6.46 5.76 1.34
CA SER A 87 -5.70 6.99 1.09
C SER A 87 -6.43 8.17 1.72
N PRO A 88 -6.09 8.56 2.95
CA PRO A 88 -6.67 9.74 3.57
C PRO A 88 -6.01 11.01 3.00
N GLU A 89 -6.80 12.08 2.94
CA GLU A 89 -6.26 13.43 2.78
C GLU A 89 -5.78 13.96 4.12
N ILE A 90 -4.49 14.30 4.21
CA ILE A 90 -3.90 14.86 5.42
C ILE A 90 -3.55 16.32 5.16
N GLY A 91 -4.32 17.20 5.80
CA GLY A 91 -3.98 18.62 5.91
C GLY A 91 -4.52 19.47 4.78
N GLY A 92 -5.81 19.80 4.83
CA GLY A 92 -6.55 20.72 3.95
C GLY A 92 -5.67 21.62 3.06
N GLU A 93 -5.16 22.74 3.59
CA GLU A 93 -4.35 23.70 2.84
C GLU A 93 -2.95 23.21 2.43
N ARG A 94 -2.40 22.21 3.13
CA ARG A 94 -1.04 21.68 2.91
C ARG A 94 -0.93 20.68 1.76
N ARG A 95 -2.07 20.20 1.23
CA ARG A 95 -2.15 19.32 0.04
C ARG A 95 -1.21 18.10 0.15
N ILE A 96 -1.25 17.39 1.28
CA ILE A 96 -0.50 16.13 1.44
C ILE A 96 -1.49 14.97 1.37
N GLY A 97 -1.19 13.98 0.54
CA GLY A 97 -1.88 12.70 0.54
C GLY A 97 -1.10 11.69 1.36
N GLU A 98 -1.79 10.72 1.95
CA GLU A 98 -1.13 9.54 2.51
C GLU A 98 -1.72 8.29 1.85
N VAL A 99 -0.94 7.23 1.71
CA VAL A 99 -1.43 5.88 1.46
C VAL A 99 -1.06 5.04 2.66
N VAL A 100 -2.07 4.40 3.25
CA VAL A 100 -1.94 3.53 4.42
C VAL A 100 -2.39 2.13 4.02
N ALA A 101 -1.59 1.13 4.36
CA ALA A 101 -1.95 -0.27 4.22
C ALA A 101 -1.81 -0.99 5.57
N TYR A 102 -2.72 -1.92 5.85
CA TYR A 102 -2.66 -2.76 7.04
C TYR A 102 -3.26 -4.14 6.77
N GLY A 103 -2.86 -5.12 7.57
CA GLY A 103 -3.35 -6.49 7.50
C GLY A 103 -2.87 -7.32 8.69
N THR A 104 -2.96 -8.64 8.57
CA THR A 104 -2.52 -9.57 9.61
C THR A 104 -1.27 -10.30 9.18
N ALA A 105 -0.19 -10.13 9.94
CA ALA A 105 1.06 -10.84 9.75
C ALA A 105 0.92 -12.29 10.25
N VAL A 106 1.28 -13.25 9.40
CA VAL A 106 1.12 -14.69 9.68
C VAL A 106 2.33 -15.50 9.22
N LYS A 107 2.48 -16.70 9.78
CA LYS A 107 3.33 -17.75 9.20
C LYS A 107 2.46 -18.77 8.48
N LEU A 108 2.82 -19.04 7.23
CA LEU A 108 2.25 -20.05 6.37
C LEU A 108 3.16 -21.26 6.26
N LYS A 109 2.54 -22.43 6.09
CA LYS A 109 3.20 -23.69 5.73
C LYS A 109 2.49 -24.27 4.49
N GLU A 110 3.25 -24.90 3.60
CA GLU A 110 2.66 -25.69 2.50
C GLU A 110 1.88 -26.87 3.08
N ILE A 111 0.75 -27.20 2.44
CA ILE A 111 -0.06 -28.38 2.75
C ILE A 111 0.48 -29.61 2.03
#